data_AF-A0A4V2VN04-F1
#
_entry.id   AF-A0A4V2VN04-F1
#
_cell.length_a   1.000
_cell.length_b   1.000
_cell.length_c   1.000
_cell.angle_alpha   90.00
_cell.angle_beta   90.00
_cell.angle_gamma   90.00
#
_symmetry.space_group_name_H-M   'P 1'
#
loop_
_entity.id
_entity.type
_entity.pdbx_description
1 polymer ?
#
loop_
_entity_poly.entity_id
_entity_poly.type
_entity_poly.pdbx_seq_one_letter_code
_entity_poly.pdbx_strand_id
1 'polypeptide(L)' 'MTDQVRLPRKLSEEPEAPEPVRPSHQKVIEQVERWANSPGLQPPQSQTLAKAKAS' A
#
# COMPACT_ATOMS: atom_id res chain seq x y z
N MET A 1 31.62 34.91 -0.85
CA MET A 1 30.54 35.45 -1.69
C MET A 1 30.17 34.37 -2.68
N THR A 2 29.20 33.52 -2.37
CA THR A 2 28.71 32.53 -3.34
C THR A 2 27.57 33.17 -4.13
N ASP A 3 27.86 33.52 -5.38
CA ASP A 3 26.88 34.07 -6.30
C ASP A 3 25.68 33.13 -6.43
N GLN A 4 24.48 33.64 -6.13
CA GLN A 4 23.24 32.90 -6.35
C GLN A 4 22.99 32.78 -7.85
N VAL A 5 23.50 31.70 -8.45
CA VAL A 5 23.26 31.36 -9.85
C VAL A 5 21.79 30.98 -10.00
N ARG A 6 20.96 31.89 -10.52
CA ARG A 6 19.54 31.61 -10.82
C ARG A 6 19.47 30.79 -12.11
N LEU A 7 19.23 29.48 -11.95
CA LEU A 7 19.01 28.58 -13.08
C LEU A 7 17.77 29.01 -13.90
N PRO A 8 17.80 28.88 -15.24
CA PRO A 8 16.64 29.14 -16.07
C PRO A 8 15.42 28.36 -15.57
N ARG A 9 14.29 29.06 -15.36
CA ARG A 9 13.03 28.50 -14.82
C ARG A 9 12.59 27.18 -15.45
N LYS A 10 12.98 26.92 -16.70
CA LYS A 10 12.63 25.71 -17.47
C LYS A 10 13.12 24.39 -16.85
N LEU A 11 14.21 24.39 -16.07
CA LEU A 11 14.67 23.21 -15.32
C LEU A 11 14.08 23.13 -13.90
N SER A 12 13.40 24.19 -13.45
CA SER A 12 12.78 24.30 -12.13
C SER A 12 11.25 24.15 -12.18
N GLU A 13 10.69 23.94 -13.38
CA GLU A 13 9.27 23.75 -13.69
C GLU A 13 8.90 22.25 -13.76
N GLU A 14 9.74 21.33 -13.27
CA GLU A 14 9.25 19.98 -12.98
C GLU A 14 8.18 20.13 -11.88
N PRO A 15 6.93 19.69 -12.11
CA PRO A 15 5.90 19.77 -11.09
C PRO A 15 6.41 19.03 -9.88
N GLU A 16 6.48 19.72 -8.74
CA GLU A 16 6.88 19.15 -7.47
C GLU A 16 6.06 17.88 -7.25
N ALA A 17 6.76 16.76 -7.01
CA ALA A 17 6.10 15.49 -6.80
C ALA A 17 5.08 15.67 -5.67
N PRO A 18 3.83 15.19 -5.84
CA PRO A 18 2.82 15.34 -4.81
C PRO A 18 3.34 14.71 -3.52
N GLU A 19 3.10 15.38 -2.39
CA GLU A 19 3.53 14.85 -1.10
C GLU A 19 2.99 13.43 -0.89
N PRO A 20 3.82 12.49 -0.41
CA PRO A 20 3.37 11.14 -0.16
C PRO A 20 2.31 11.14 0.94
N VAL A 21 1.06 10.92 0.55
CA VAL A 21 -0.07 10.86 1.49
C VAL A 21 0.05 9.58 2.31
N ARG A 22 0.37 9.73 3.61
CA ARG A 22 0.36 8.60 4.53
C ARG A 22 -1.10 8.20 4.83
N PRO A 23 -1.45 6.91 4.74
CA PRO A 23 -2.76 6.44 5.17
C PRO A 23 -2.94 6.69 6.67
N SER A 24 -4.19 6.90 7.09
CA SER A 24 -4.53 6.95 8.52
C SER A 24 -4.26 5.62 9.19
N HIS A 25 -4.02 5.64 10.50
CA HIS A 25 -3.81 4.43 11.29
C HIS A 25 -4.94 3.41 11.12
N GLN A 26 -6.19 3.88 11.13
CA GLN A 26 -7.38 3.06 10.88
C GLN A 26 -7.31 2.30 9.55
N LYS A 27 -6.91 2.99 8.47
CA LYS A 27 -6.80 2.40 7.14
C LYS A 27 -5.69 1.35 7.05
N VAL A 28 -4.60 1.52 7.81
CA VAL A 28 -3.54 0.52 7.90
C VAL A 28 -4.04 -0.74 8.59
N ILE A 29 -4.77 -0.61 9.70
CA ILE A 29 -5.34 -1.76 10.43
C ILE A 29 -6.26 -2.57 9.51
N GLU A 30 -7.22 -1.91 8.86
CA GLU A 30 -8.18 -2.58 7.97
C GLU A 30 -7.49 -3.34 6.83
N GLN A 31 -6.46 -2.72 6.24
CA GLN A 31 -5.67 -3.34 5.16
C GLN A 31 -4.97 -4.62 5.65
N VAL A 32 -4.39 -4.58 6.86
CA VAL A 32 -3.67 -5.70 7.46
C VAL A 32 -4.62 -6.84 7.82
N GLU A 33 -5.77 -6.53 8.43
CA GLU A 33 -6.80 -7.52 8.75
C GLU A 33 -7.32 -8.21 7.48
N ARG A 34 -7.60 -7.45 6.43
CA ARG A 34 -8.03 -8.03 5.15
C ARG A 34 -6.96 -8.91 4.51
N TRP A 35 -5.69 -8.49 4.58
CA TRP A 35 -4.57 -9.28 4.05
C TRP A 35 -4.42 -10.60 4.80
N ALA A 36 -4.46 -10.59 6.14
CA ALA A 36 -4.36 -11.79 6.96
C ALA A 36 -5.49 -12.80 6.67
N ASN A 37 -6.67 -12.32 6.29
CA ASN A 37 -7.82 -13.16 5.93
C ASN A 37 -7.93 -13.44 4.42
N SER A 38 -6.91 -13.09 3.63
CA SER A 38 -6.94 -13.31 2.18
C SER A 38 -6.77 -14.79 1.82
N PRO A 39 -7.44 -15.29 0.76
CA PRO A 39 -7.38 -16.70 0.39
C PRO A 39 -5.96 -17.22 0.11
N GLY A 40 -5.05 -16.36 -0.35
CA GLY A 40 -3.67 -16.72 -0.65
C GLY A 40 -2.78 -16.92 0.58
N LEU A 41 -3.21 -16.46 1.76
CA LEU A 41 -2.53 -16.68 3.03
C LEU A 41 -3.23 -17.71 3.91
N GLN A 42 -4.46 -18.10 3.57
CA GLN A 42 -5.14 -19.15 4.28
C GLN A 42 -4.45 -20.49 3.99
N PRO A 43 -4.21 -21.34 5.01
CA PRO A 43 -3.69 -22.67 4.78
C PRO A 43 -4.68 -23.43 3.88
N PRO A 44 -4.20 -24.31 2.98
CA PRO A 44 -5.07 -25.18 2.23
C PRO A 44 -5.94 -25.94 3.22
N GLN A 45 -7.26 -25.78 3.10
CA GLN A 45 -8.19 -26.46 4.00
C GLN A 45 -7.96 -27.96 3.83
N SER A 46 -7.54 -28.61 4.91
CA SER A 46 -7.47 -30.07 4.94
C SER A 46 -8.85 -30.59 4.56
N GLN A 47 -8.88 -31.55 3.64
CA GLN A 47 -10.09 -32.09 3.01
C GLN A 47 -11.11 -32.70 4.00
N THR A 48 -10.83 -32.67 5.31
CA THR A 48 -11.70 -33.14 6.38
C THR A 48 -12.96 -32.28 6.56
N LEU A 49 -12.97 -31.01 6.13
CA LEU A 49 -14.15 -30.14 6.21
C LEU A 49 -15.11 -30.25 5.01
N ALA A 50 -14.63 -30.71 3.84
CA ALA A 50 -15.50 -30.92 2.67
C ALA A 50 -16.53 -32.04 2.89
N LYS A 51 -16.27 -32.95 3.82
CA LYS A 51 -17.19 -34.03 4.20
C LYS A 51 -18.26 -33.59 5.23
N ALA A 52 -18.07 -32.44 5.90
CA ALA A 52 -19.00 -31.94 6.92
C ALA A 52 -20.13 -31.05 6.37
N LYS A 53 -20.05 -30.61 5.11
CA LYS A 53 -21.13 -29.85 4.43
C LYS A 53 -21.97 -30.69 3.46
N ALA A 54 -21.65 -31.97 3.29
CA ALA A 54 -22.32 -32.90 2.37
C ALA A 54 -22.95 -34.10 3.09
N SER A 55 -23.24 -33.97 4.39
CA SER A 55 -23.90 -35.01 5.18
C SER A 55 -25.01 -34.46 6.04
#